data_AF-W9GTG0-F1
#
_entry.id   AF-W9GTG0-F1
#
_cell.length_a   1.000
_cell.length_b   1.000
_cell.length_c   1.000
_cell.angle_alpha   90.00
_cell.angle_beta   90.00
_cell.angle_gamma   90.00
#
_symmetry.space_group_name_H-M   'P 1'
#
loop_
_entity.id
_entity.type
_entity.pdbx_description
1 polymer ?
#
loop_
_entity_poly.entity_id
_entity_poly.type
_entity_poly.pdbx_seq_one_letter_code
_entity_poly.pdbx_strand_id
1 'polypeptide(L)'
;MHSSEENESATTSEREVRRIGLIVVHGIGDQGRFHFLDALVRDLQCGFKAARENAIVSVVLHTPAASLVGAAAPTLSEGPGPSAEIVILDEKWETRVGIHEVWWGDIIDPPTIFQPLRFFAWGLAMWAVPLKHRRTFEKGQPGKVGEFLAEPDPPEGRGFLTKLGVRARLFLVGYLVITAGIVLYLVTALLRLITRQNIPDPVMTAVSYMSDIKLYTQPTSPDTVPLDHLGQHARFAIRARMLRTTVDAALRDYDGWWVLAHSLGSVVAFSGLMTPEGLIARYLDEPRWRRLEADAKAALFNDETKVPKDTRVDRPAWLEPDACVSHKELFKRFRGLVTYGSPLDKFAMLWPATIPTLRDQTPFGEATWHNFYDETDPVSGRLDSFDKVGAKPAGLRPRNIPYCSSPIPLLSHVKYLGVPRRDRKGAQDSLTGRLCAWFLDTSAPASSPKIPKFEAGKGGRWLSEEMPKWKARRAWNWVFWIGLAILSPLFTAWIVDWLRQSGWLDGILPDFMGWPSLLPQSMGGLALAIAALAVLIVLAAGLLGKLLAFSIRDIDPEAPASAFGGVFSGDTTGTAKPAVKDSAPYA
;
A
#
# COMPACT_ATOMS: atom_id res chain seq x y z
N MET A 1 -5.98 -26.77 -60.64
CA MET A 1 -5.90 -26.79 -59.16
C MET A 1 -4.42 -26.72 -58.80
N HIS A 2 -3.89 -25.50 -58.74
CA HIS A 2 -2.53 -25.24 -58.25
C HIS A 2 -2.63 -25.00 -56.74
N SER A 3 -1.90 -25.81 -55.97
CA SER A 3 -1.74 -25.69 -54.54
C SER A 3 -0.87 -24.48 -54.22
N SER A 4 -1.50 -23.40 -53.76
CA SER A 4 -0.86 -22.30 -53.07
C SER A 4 -0.55 -22.73 -51.62
N GLU A 5 0.49 -23.54 -51.46
CA GLU A 5 1.26 -23.64 -50.21
C GLU A 5 2.38 -22.60 -50.27
N GLU A 6 2.02 -21.31 -50.19
CA GLU A 6 2.99 -20.24 -50.00
C GLU A 6 3.12 -19.94 -48.51
N ASN A 7 4.20 -20.47 -47.93
CA ASN A 7 5.11 -19.75 -47.04
C ASN A 7 4.51 -18.67 -46.11
N GLU A 8 3.93 -19.10 -44.99
CA GLU A 8 4.00 -18.33 -43.73
C GLU A 8 5.11 -18.89 -42.83
N SER A 9 6.30 -19.07 -43.40
CA SER A 9 7.53 -18.92 -42.63
C SER A 9 7.70 -17.42 -42.34
N ALA A 10 6.83 -16.87 -41.48
CA ALA A 10 7.02 -15.56 -40.91
C ALA A 10 8.33 -15.60 -40.16
N THR A 11 9.39 -15.11 -40.81
CA THR A 11 10.67 -14.80 -40.21
C THR A 11 10.37 -14.07 -38.92
N THR A 12 10.59 -14.73 -37.78
CA THR A 12 10.69 -14.10 -36.47
C THR A 12 11.87 -13.15 -36.56
N SER A 13 11.66 -11.97 -37.14
CA SER A 13 12.56 -10.84 -36.95
C SER A 13 12.79 -10.75 -35.44
N GLU A 14 14.06 -10.79 -35.04
CA GLU A 14 14.43 -10.73 -33.63
C GLU A 14 13.82 -9.45 -33.05
N ARG A 15 12.77 -9.60 -32.24
CA ARG A 15 12.15 -8.47 -31.56
C ARG A 15 13.16 -7.90 -30.59
N GLU A 16 13.24 -6.58 -30.53
CA GLU A 16 14.09 -5.93 -29.54
C GLU A 16 13.51 -6.17 -28.14
N VAL A 17 14.34 -6.68 -27.22
CA VAL A 17 13.91 -7.01 -25.86
C VAL A 17 14.13 -5.80 -24.93
N ARG A 18 13.06 -5.36 -24.27
CA ARG A 18 13.10 -4.35 -23.21
C ARG A 18 12.80 -4.97 -21.86
N ARG A 19 13.44 -4.49 -20.81
CA ARG A 19 13.31 -5.03 -19.45
C ARG A 19 13.00 -3.91 -18.46
N ILE A 20 11.87 -4.02 -17.78
CA ILE A 20 11.41 -3.04 -16.79
C ILE A 20 11.32 -3.73 -15.42
N GLY A 21 11.84 -3.07 -14.39
CA GLY A 21 11.69 -3.52 -13.00
C GLY A 21 10.60 -2.75 -12.26
N LEU A 22 9.66 -3.44 -11.60
CA LEU A 22 8.69 -2.83 -10.70
C LEU A 22 8.84 -3.42 -9.30
N ILE A 23 9.22 -2.61 -8.31
CA ILE A 23 9.20 -2.99 -6.91
C ILE A 23 7.86 -2.58 -6.32
N VAL A 24 7.13 -3.54 -5.77
CA VAL A 24 5.81 -3.35 -5.20
C VAL A 24 5.89 -3.50 -3.69
N VAL A 25 5.44 -2.46 -2.99
CA VAL A 25 5.52 -2.37 -1.53
C VAL A 25 4.11 -2.07 -1.00
N HIS A 26 3.47 -3.03 -0.34
CA HIS A 26 2.09 -2.89 0.13
C HIS A 26 2.00 -2.86 1.65
N GLY A 27 1.17 -1.98 2.19
CA GLY A 27 1.09 -1.71 3.62
C GLY A 27 0.23 -2.65 4.47
N ILE A 28 -0.05 -3.88 4.01
CA ILE A 28 -0.99 -4.80 4.67
C ILE A 28 -0.33 -6.16 4.84
N GLY A 29 0.18 -6.46 6.03
CA GLY A 29 0.91 -7.69 6.29
C GLY A 29 0.05 -8.91 6.61
N ASP A 30 -1.25 -8.78 6.89
CA ASP A 30 -2.13 -9.94 7.11
C ASP A 30 -2.66 -10.58 5.81
N GLN A 31 -2.26 -10.03 4.66
CA GLN A 31 -2.48 -10.73 3.39
C GLN A 31 -1.39 -11.78 3.24
N GLY A 32 -1.80 -13.03 3.02
CA GLY A 32 -0.89 -14.08 2.62
C GLY A 32 0.02 -13.57 1.50
N ARG A 33 1.30 -13.96 1.54
CA ARG A 33 2.28 -13.52 0.55
C ARG A 33 1.72 -13.72 -0.86
N PHE A 34 1.90 -12.72 -1.73
CA PHE A 34 1.40 -12.68 -3.11
C PHE A 34 -0.11 -12.50 -3.34
N HIS A 35 -0.97 -12.45 -2.31
CA HIS A 35 -2.40 -12.13 -2.51
C HIS A 35 -2.60 -10.73 -3.10
N PHE A 36 -1.85 -9.75 -2.58
CA PHE A 36 -1.83 -8.40 -3.12
C PHE A 36 -1.25 -8.40 -4.54
N LEU A 37 -0.15 -9.13 -4.75
CA LEU A 37 0.51 -9.24 -6.05
C LEU A 37 -0.42 -9.80 -7.12
N ASP A 38 -1.21 -10.86 -6.86
CA ASP A 38 -2.14 -11.42 -7.86
C ASP A 38 -3.17 -10.38 -8.30
N ALA A 39 -3.80 -9.68 -7.35
CA ALA A 39 -4.76 -8.62 -7.65
C ALA A 39 -4.11 -7.49 -8.46
N LEU A 40 -2.92 -7.04 -8.05
CA LEU A 40 -2.18 -5.99 -8.72
C LEU A 40 -1.75 -6.40 -10.14
N VAL A 41 -1.21 -7.60 -10.32
CA VAL A 41 -0.73 -8.11 -11.61
C VAL A 41 -1.87 -8.16 -12.62
N ARG A 42 -3.08 -8.56 -12.20
CA ARG A 42 -4.27 -8.53 -13.07
C ARG A 42 -4.63 -7.10 -13.49
N ASP A 43 -4.59 -6.15 -12.56
CA ASP A 43 -4.86 -4.74 -12.87
C ASP A 43 -3.79 -4.15 -13.78
N LEU A 44 -2.51 -4.46 -13.54
CA LEU A 44 -1.38 -4.07 -14.40
C LEU A 44 -1.49 -4.70 -15.79
N GLN A 45 -1.86 -5.98 -15.92
CA GLN A 45 -2.08 -6.64 -17.20
C GLN A 45 -3.16 -5.90 -18.01
N CYS A 46 -4.29 -5.56 -17.38
CA CYS A 46 -5.32 -4.74 -18.01
C CYS A 46 -4.79 -3.35 -18.40
N GLY A 47 -4.00 -2.71 -17.53
CA GLY A 47 -3.38 -1.41 -17.80
C GLY A 47 -2.42 -1.43 -18.99
N PHE A 48 -1.54 -2.42 -19.08
CA PHE A 48 -0.60 -2.59 -20.19
C PHE A 48 -1.33 -2.88 -21.50
N LYS A 49 -2.35 -3.75 -21.48
CA LYS A 49 -3.21 -4.01 -22.64
C LYS A 49 -3.95 -2.75 -23.12
N ALA A 50 -4.35 -1.88 -22.19
CA ALA A 50 -4.97 -0.60 -22.55
C ALA A 50 -3.96 0.42 -23.10
N ALA A 51 -2.71 0.39 -22.62
CA ALA A 51 -1.64 1.31 -23.01
C ALA A 51 -1.04 1.01 -24.39
N ARG A 52 -1.09 -0.25 -24.86
CA ARG A 52 -0.58 -0.67 -26.18
C ARG A 52 -1.69 -1.35 -27.00
N GLU A 53 -2.11 -0.68 -28.06
CA GLU A 53 -3.04 -1.24 -29.04
C GLU A 53 -2.43 -2.52 -29.64
N ASN A 54 -3.24 -3.59 -29.69
CA ASN A 54 -2.88 -4.89 -30.28
C ASN A 54 -1.77 -5.69 -29.58
N ALA A 55 -1.26 -5.24 -28.43
CA ALA A 55 -0.25 -6.02 -27.71
C ALA A 55 -0.84 -7.29 -27.08
N ILE A 56 -0.10 -8.39 -27.21
CA ILE A 56 -0.38 -9.63 -26.47
C ILE A 56 0.30 -9.50 -25.11
N VAL A 57 -0.50 -9.57 -24.04
CA VAL A 57 0.00 -9.44 -22.67
C VAL A 57 -0.21 -10.76 -21.93
N SER A 58 0.88 -11.43 -21.59
CA SER A 58 0.88 -12.65 -20.77
C SER A 58 1.53 -12.40 -19.41
N VAL A 59 1.24 -13.27 -18.46
CA VAL A 59 1.79 -13.24 -17.11
C VAL A 59 2.49 -14.56 -16.86
N VAL A 60 3.75 -14.49 -16.43
CA VAL A 60 4.57 -15.62 -16.00
C VAL A 60 4.76 -15.49 -14.49
N LEU A 61 4.36 -16.51 -13.74
CA LEU A 61 4.57 -16.56 -12.29
C LEU A 61 5.82 -17.41 -12.01
N HIS A 62 6.76 -16.87 -11.23
CA HIS A 62 7.98 -17.59 -10.89
C HIS A 62 7.82 -18.32 -9.54
N THR A 63 7.46 -19.60 -9.61
CA THR A 63 7.46 -20.49 -8.44
C THR A 63 8.88 -21.02 -8.16
N PRO A 64 9.38 -21.05 -6.92
CA PRO A 64 10.63 -21.70 -6.61
C PRO A 64 10.41 -23.21 -6.69
N ALA A 65 11.46 -23.93 -7.08
CA ALA A 65 11.42 -25.37 -7.30
C ALA A 65 11.26 -26.22 -6.02
N ALA A 66 11.25 -25.64 -4.81
CA ALA A 66 10.97 -26.35 -3.57
C ALA A 66 10.60 -25.35 -2.46
N SER A 67 9.45 -25.50 -1.82
CA SER A 67 9.24 -24.92 -0.49
C SER A 67 9.74 -25.91 0.56
N LEU A 68 10.54 -25.44 1.52
CA LEU A 68 10.94 -26.23 2.69
C LEU A 68 9.68 -26.77 3.40
N VAL A 69 9.69 -28.08 3.67
CA VAL A 69 8.64 -28.81 4.38
C VAL A 69 8.35 -28.11 5.71
N GLY A 70 7.10 -27.63 5.89
CA GLY A 70 6.61 -27.10 7.17
C GLY A 70 6.28 -25.61 7.24
N ALA A 71 6.65 -24.80 6.24
CA ALA A 71 6.17 -23.42 6.17
C ALA A 71 4.81 -23.38 5.45
N ALA A 72 3.77 -22.85 6.11
CA ALA A 72 2.49 -22.53 5.49
C ALA A 72 2.57 -21.36 4.47
N ALA A 73 3.75 -21.12 3.88
CA ALA A 73 4.01 -20.05 2.94
C ALA A 73 3.86 -20.55 1.50
N PRO A 74 3.04 -19.90 0.65
CA PRO A 74 2.86 -20.31 -0.73
C PRO A 74 4.13 -20.07 -1.58
N THR A 75 4.50 -21.15 -2.25
CA THR A 75 5.36 -21.44 -3.42
C THR A 75 5.71 -20.36 -4.48
N LEU A 76 5.99 -19.08 -4.16
CA LEU A 76 6.61 -18.12 -5.12
C LEU A 76 8.01 -17.66 -4.65
N SER A 77 8.92 -17.38 -5.61
CA SER A 77 10.37 -17.43 -5.36
C SER A 77 10.84 -16.41 -4.32
N GLU A 78 11.54 -16.86 -3.27
CA GLU A 78 12.23 -15.99 -2.31
C GLU A 78 13.60 -15.49 -2.81
N GLY A 79 13.98 -15.93 -4.00
CA GLY A 79 15.26 -15.62 -4.59
C GLY A 79 15.36 -14.16 -5.05
N PRO A 80 16.50 -13.78 -5.63
CA PRO A 80 16.65 -12.47 -6.29
C PRO A 80 15.71 -12.29 -7.50
N GLY A 81 15.02 -13.36 -7.91
CA GLY A 81 13.95 -13.46 -8.93
C GLY A 81 12.90 -12.36 -8.84
N PRO A 82 12.27 -11.93 -9.95
CA PRO A 82 11.00 -11.25 -9.83
C PRO A 82 9.96 -12.30 -9.41
N SER A 83 9.00 -11.92 -8.56
CA SER A 83 7.92 -12.81 -8.14
C SER A 83 6.98 -13.15 -9.30
N ALA A 84 6.78 -12.20 -10.21
CA ALA A 84 5.99 -12.34 -11.42
C ALA A 84 6.64 -11.53 -12.56
N GLU A 85 6.43 -11.96 -13.81
CA GLU A 85 6.86 -11.23 -15.00
C GLU A 85 5.64 -11.03 -15.92
N ILE A 86 5.40 -9.80 -16.36
CA ILE A 86 4.41 -9.50 -17.41
C ILE A 86 5.16 -9.36 -18.73
N VAL A 87 4.83 -10.20 -19.71
CA VAL A 87 5.43 -10.16 -21.05
C VAL A 87 4.44 -9.49 -22.00
N ILE A 88 4.90 -8.41 -22.63
CA ILE A 88 4.12 -7.60 -23.56
C ILE A 88 4.77 -7.74 -24.93
N LEU A 89 4.09 -8.40 -25.85
CA LEU A 89 4.53 -8.58 -27.23
C LEU A 89 3.78 -7.61 -28.13
N ASP A 90 4.52 -6.73 -28.79
CA ASP A 90 4.01 -5.91 -29.89
C ASP A 90 4.75 -6.25 -31.20
N GLU A 91 4.44 -5.54 -32.29
CA GLU A 91 5.03 -5.79 -33.61
C GLU A 91 6.57 -5.64 -33.61
N LYS A 92 7.12 -4.77 -32.76
CA LYS A 92 8.54 -4.40 -32.76
C LYS A 92 9.30 -4.87 -31.52
N TRP A 93 8.64 -4.93 -30.37
CA TRP A 93 9.25 -5.09 -29.06
C TRP A 93 8.69 -6.30 -28.31
N GLU A 94 9.58 -6.94 -27.56
CA GLU A 94 9.22 -7.79 -26.44
C GLU A 94 9.57 -7.04 -25.15
N THR A 95 8.57 -6.53 -24.44
CA THR A 95 8.79 -5.86 -23.16
C THR A 95 8.50 -6.81 -22.00
N ARG A 96 9.50 -7.08 -21.17
CA ARG A 96 9.39 -7.90 -19.96
C ARG A 96 9.37 -7.01 -18.73
N VAL A 97 8.29 -7.07 -17.97
CA VAL A 97 8.10 -6.29 -16.76
C VAL A 97 8.24 -7.23 -15.57
N GLY A 98 9.41 -7.24 -14.93
CA GLY A 98 9.68 -8.03 -13.74
C GLY A 98 9.18 -7.33 -12.48
N ILE A 99 8.28 -7.99 -11.75
CA ILE A 99 7.62 -7.46 -10.56
C ILE A 99 8.20 -8.13 -9.31
N HIS A 100 8.73 -7.32 -8.41
CA HIS A 100 9.30 -7.72 -7.14
C HIS A 100 8.38 -7.31 -6.01
N GLU A 101 8.00 -8.22 -5.13
CA GLU A 101 7.17 -7.90 -3.97
C GLU A 101 8.02 -7.77 -2.70
N VAL A 102 7.83 -6.66 -1.97
CA VAL A 102 8.36 -6.49 -0.61
C VAL A 102 7.25 -6.85 0.36
N TRP A 103 7.42 -7.99 1.04
CA TRP A 103 6.44 -8.54 1.98
C TRP A 103 7.03 -8.70 3.38
N TRP A 104 6.23 -8.43 4.43
CA TRP A 104 6.63 -8.54 5.84
C TRP A 104 5.54 -9.05 6.78
N GLY A 105 4.54 -9.74 6.23
CA GLY A 105 3.41 -10.26 7.00
C GLY A 105 3.77 -11.27 8.09
N ASP A 106 4.88 -12.00 7.91
CA ASP A 106 5.44 -12.94 8.91
C ASP A 106 6.06 -12.26 10.14
N ILE A 107 6.28 -10.95 10.11
CA ILE A 107 6.80 -10.20 11.28
C ILE A 107 5.64 -9.79 12.22
N ILE A 108 4.39 -10.03 11.82
CA ILE A 108 3.22 -9.67 12.63
C ILE A 108 3.09 -10.63 13.81
N ASP A 109 2.78 -10.07 14.99
CA ASP A 109 2.42 -10.84 16.18
C ASP A 109 1.31 -11.86 15.81
N PRO A 110 1.47 -13.15 16.16
CA PRO A 110 0.42 -14.13 15.89
C PRO A 110 -0.91 -13.67 16.50
N PRO A 111 -2.05 -13.93 15.84
CA PRO A 111 -3.33 -13.45 16.31
C PRO A 111 -3.63 -14.02 17.70
N THR A 112 -3.76 -13.14 18.69
CA THR A 112 -4.16 -13.51 20.06
C THR A 112 -5.39 -12.74 20.48
N ILE A 113 -6.17 -13.29 21.40
CA ILE A 113 -7.33 -12.60 21.99
C ILE A 113 -6.97 -11.26 22.65
N PHE A 114 -5.71 -11.10 23.09
CA PHE A 114 -5.21 -9.88 23.70
C PHE A 114 -4.69 -8.86 22.67
N GLN A 115 -4.50 -9.24 21.40
CA GLN A 115 -3.97 -8.35 20.38
C GLN A 115 -4.89 -7.14 20.12
N PRO A 116 -6.23 -7.28 19.98
CA PRO A 116 -7.12 -6.13 19.88
C PRO A 116 -7.01 -5.20 21.09
N LEU A 117 -6.98 -5.75 22.31
CA LEU A 117 -6.85 -4.96 23.53
C LEU A 117 -5.54 -4.17 23.56
N ARG A 118 -4.41 -4.81 23.25
CA ARG A 118 -3.09 -4.15 23.18
C ARG A 118 -3.05 -3.11 22.06
N PHE A 119 -3.69 -3.39 20.93
CA PHE A 119 -3.81 -2.47 19.81
C PHE A 119 -4.63 -1.22 20.18
N PHE A 120 -5.80 -1.39 20.80
CA PHE A 120 -6.62 -0.27 21.25
C PHE A 120 -5.95 0.52 22.36
N ALA A 121 -5.32 -0.13 23.33
CA ALA A 121 -4.53 0.53 24.37
C ALA A 121 -3.38 1.35 23.77
N TRP A 122 -2.68 0.81 22.77
CA TRP A 122 -1.64 1.53 22.02
C TRP A 122 -2.22 2.74 21.29
N GLY A 123 -3.32 2.58 20.55
CA GLY A 123 -3.98 3.67 19.83
C GLY A 123 -4.46 4.79 20.76
N LEU A 124 -5.08 4.41 21.88
CA LEU A 124 -5.48 5.34 22.95
C LEU A 124 -4.29 5.96 23.67
N ALA A 125 -3.09 5.38 23.65
CA ALA A 125 -1.90 6.00 24.23
C ALA A 125 -1.27 7.04 23.27
N MET A 126 -1.59 7.01 21.97
CA MET A 126 -0.90 7.86 20.97
C MET A 126 -1.09 9.37 21.19
N TRP A 127 -2.21 9.82 21.77
CA TRP A 127 -2.37 11.25 22.08
C TRP A 127 -1.43 11.73 23.19
N ALA A 128 -1.02 10.82 24.08
CA ALA A 128 -0.13 11.07 25.21
C ALA A 128 1.37 10.89 24.88
N VAL A 129 1.70 10.28 23.73
CA VAL A 129 3.10 10.10 23.31
C VAL A 129 3.77 11.47 23.19
N PRO A 130 4.88 11.72 23.93
CA PRO A 130 5.54 13.02 23.89
C PRO A 130 5.96 13.36 22.47
N LEU A 131 5.48 14.49 21.94
CA LEU A 131 5.95 15.11 20.69
C LEU A 131 7.36 15.70 20.84
N LYS A 132 8.11 15.32 21.87
CA LYS A 132 9.53 15.66 21.90
C LYS A 132 10.09 15.02 20.64
N HIS A 133 10.34 15.87 19.62
CA HIS A 133 11.37 15.64 18.61
C HIS A 133 12.51 15.12 19.44
N ARG A 134 12.67 13.79 19.46
CA ARG A 134 13.85 13.24 20.08
C ARG A 134 14.94 14.00 19.35
N ARG A 135 15.81 14.68 20.09
CA ARG A 135 17.10 15.14 19.57
C ARG A 135 17.93 13.90 19.17
N THR A 136 17.35 12.92 18.48
CA THR A 136 17.98 11.70 17.98
C THR A 136 18.97 12.05 16.90
N PHE A 137 18.72 13.16 16.19
CA PHE A 137 19.67 13.78 15.29
C PHE A 137 20.19 15.05 15.97
N GLU A 138 20.99 14.92 17.02
CA GLU A 138 21.78 16.04 17.54
C GLU A 138 22.57 16.66 16.39
N LYS A 139 22.14 17.83 15.93
CA LYS A 139 22.81 18.58 14.87
C LYS A 139 24.23 18.91 15.35
N GLY A 140 25.23 18.60 14.52
CA GLY A 140 26.58 19.17 14.65
C GLY A 140 27.65 18.29 15.31
N GLN A 141 27.43 16.99 15.51
CA GLN A 141 28.53 16.08 15.83
C GLN A 141 28.90 15.24 14.60
N PRO A 142 30.16 15.29 14.13
CA PRO A 142 30.64 14.51 12.98
C PRO A 142 30.41 13.01 13.21
N GLY A 143 29.97 12.28 12.18
CA GLY A 143 29.78 10.82 12.24
C GLY A 143 28.52 10.36 12.98
N LYS A 144 27.61 11.27 13.36
CA LYS A 144 26.26 10.91 13.82
C LYS A 144 25.29 10.85 12.65
N VAL A 145 24.25 10.01 12.77
CA VAL A 145 23.18 9.84 11.77
C VAL A 145 22.56 11.18 11.31
N GLY A 146 22.52 12.19 12.19
CA GLY A 146 21.96 13.52 11.90
C GLY A 146 22.75 14.36 10.89
N GLU A 147 23.97 13.95 10.54
CA GLU A 147 24.76 14.53 9.44
C GLU A 147 24.22 14.09 8.08
N PHE A 148 23.74 12.86 7.96
CA PHE A 148 23.23 12.29 6.70
C PHE A 148 21.72 12.48 6.55
N LEU A 149 21.02 12.52 7.68
CA LEU A 149 19.57 12.55 7.74
C LEU A 149 19.05 13.87 8.31
N ALA A 150 17.95 14.32 7.73
CA ALA A 150 17.12 15.38 8.26
C ALA A 150 15.74 14.82 8.64
N GLU A 151 15.12 15.39 9.65
CA GLU A 151 13.68 15.21 9.85
C GLU A 151 12.93 15.97 8.76
N PRO A 152 11.81 15.43 8.24
CA PRO A 152 10.95 16.20 7.35
C PRO A 152 10.44 17.44 8.08
N ASP A 153 10.43 18.58 7.37
CA ASP A 153 9.94 19.83 7.95
C ASP A 153 8.42 19.73 8.13
N PRO A 154 7.88 20.02 9.32
CA PRO A 154 6.43 20.13 9.46
C PRO A 154 5.93 21.26 8.54
N PRO A 155 4.72 21.15 7.97
CA PRO A 155 4.19 22.19 7.09
C PRO A 155 4.20 23.55 7.80
N GLU A 156 4.70 24.60 7.13
CA GLU A 156 4.88 25.95 7.69
C GLU A 156 3.62 26.47 8.40
N GLY A 157 3.81 27.22 9.48
CA GLY A 157 2.72 27.90 10.21
C GLY A 157 1.92 27.01 11.17
N ARG A 158 2.25 25.73 11.31
CA ARG A 158 1.53 24.81 12.21
C ARG A 158 2.06 24.90 13.64
N GLY A 159 1.58 25.90 14.37
CA GLY A 159 1.84 26.07 15.80
C GLY A 159 1.31 24.92 16.66
N PHE A 160 1.46 25.06 18.00
CA PHE A 160 0.99 24.08 18.98
C PHE A 160 -0.48 23.65 18.75
N LEU A 161 -1.36 24.57 18.35
CA LEU A 161 -2.77 24.30 18.07
C LEU A 161 -2.99 23.31 16.92
N THR A 162 -2.19 23.35 15.86
CA THR A 162 -2.33 22.39 14.77
C THR A 162 -1.84 21.01 15.17
N LYS A 163 -0.77 20.93 15.96
CA LYS A 163 -0.29 19.67 16.55
C LYS A 163 -1.36 19.08 17.48
N LEU A 164 -1.99 19.92 18.31
CA LEU A 164 -3.12 19.52 19.15
C LEU A 164 -4.31 19.06 18.31
N GLY A 165 -4.63 19.77 17.22
CA GLY A 165 -5.71 19.40 16.30
C GLY A 165 -5.48 18.04 15.63
N VAL A 166 -4.25 17.72 15.22
CA VAL A 166 -3.91 16.38 14.70
C VAL A 166 -4.05 15.32 15.78
N ARG A 167 -3.60 15.58 17.01
CA ARG A 167 -3.79 14.67 18.14
C ARG A 167 -5.26 14.44 18.46
N ALA A 168 -6.07 15.49 18.48
CA ALA A 168 -7.51 15.40 18.70
C ALA A 168 -8.18 14.59 17.58
N ARG A 169 -7.78 14.79 16.32
CA ARG A 169 -8.25 13.96 15.18
C ARG A 169 -7.85 12.50 15.33
N LEU A 170 -6.62 12.20 15.74
CA LEU A 170 -6.16 10.82 15.95
C LEU A 170 -6.86 10.16 17.13
N PHE A 171 -7.06 10.89 18.23
CA PHE A 171 -7.86 10.44 19.36
C PHE A 171 -9.28 10.13 18.92
N LEU A 172 -9.91 11.05 18.17
CA LEU A 172 -11.25 10.85 17.63
C LEU A 172 -11.28 9.62 16.72
N VAL A 173 -10.36 9.49 15.76
CA VAL A 173 -10.28 8.31 14.88
C VAL A 173 -10.09 7.03 15.70
N GLY A 174 -9.21 7.02 16.70
CA GLY A 174 -9.02 5.87 17.60
C GLY A 174 -10.30 5.51 18.36
N TYR A 175 -10.98 6.52 18.92
CA TYR A 175 -12.28 6.36 19.57
C TYR A 175 -13.36 5.83 18.61
N LEU A 176 -13.41 6.32 17.37
CA LEU A 176 -14.32 5.82 16.34
C LEU A 176 -14.02 4.38 15.96
N VAL A 177 -12.76 4.02 15.76
CA VAL A 177 -12.37 2.66 15.43
C VAL A 177 -12.72 1.70 16.58
N ILE A 178 -12.57 2.12 17.83
CA ILE A 178 -13.00 1.33 19.00
C ILE A 178 -14.52 1.15 19.02
N THR A 179 -15.27 2.25 18.99
CA THR A 179 -16.74 2.21 19.08
C THR A 179 -17.37 1.49 17.88
N ALA A 180 -16.96 1.85 16.66
CA ALA A 180 -17.39 1.17 15.45
C ALA A 180 -16.92 -0.28 15.42
N GLY A 181 -15.73 -0.58 15.97
CA GLY A 181 -15.24 -1.95 16.12
C GLY A 181 -16.16 -2.81 16.98
N ILE A 182 -16.54 -2.34 18.17
CA ILE A 182 -17.49 -3.04 19.05
C ILE A 182 -18.80 -3.31 18.31
N VAL A 183 -19.35 -2.28 17.65
CA VAL A 183 -20.56 -2.41 16.85
C VAL A 183 -20.42 -3.47 15.75
N LEU A 184 -19.35 -3.38 14.96
CA LEU A 184 -19.09 -4.29 13.85
C LEU A 184 -18.88 -5.73 14.33
N TYR A 185 -18.22 -5.91 15.46
CA TYR A 185 -18.05 -7.22 16.09
C TYR A 185 -19.39 -7.82 16.48
N LEU A 186 -20.25 -7.05 17.18
CA LEU A 186 -21.57 -7.50 17.61
C LEU A 186 -22.49 -7.82 16.43
N VAL A 187 -22.49 -6.96 15.41
CA VAL A 187 -23.23 -7.20 14.16
C VAL A 187 -22.73 -8.48 13.48
N THR A 188 -21.42 -8.68 13.40
CA THR A 188 -20.83 -9.89 12.79
C THR A 188 -21.15 -11.14 13.59
N ALA A 189 -21.08 -11.08 14.92
CA ALA A 189 -21.46 -12.18 15.81
C ALA A 189 -22.94 -12.55 15.63
N LEU A 190 -23.83 -11.56 15.56
CA LEU A 190 -25.25 -11.76 15.29
C LEU A 190 -25.48 -12.37 13.90
N LEU A 191 -24.79 -11.86 12.86
CA LEU A 191 -24.88 -12.41 11.51
C LEU A 191 -24.36 -13.85 11.46
N ARG A 192 -23.26 -14.19 12.16
CA ARG A 192 -22.78 -15.57 12.28
C ARG A 192 -23.81 -16.46 12.97
N LEU A 193 -24.46 -15.96 14.02
CA LEU A 193 -25.51 -16.68 14.72
C LEU A 193 -26.72 -16.97 13.81
N ILE A 194 -27.16 -15.96 13.03
CA ILE A 194 -28.33 -16.07 12.14
C ILE A 194 -28.01 -16.92 10.90
N THR A 195 -26.89 -16.66 10.24
CA THR A 195 -26.55 -17.28 8.95
C THR A 195 -25.82 -18.62 9.09
N ARG A 196 -25.24 -18.90 10.27
CA ARG A 196 -24.30 -20.02 10.52
C ARG A 196 -23.10 -20.04 9.56
N GLN A 197 -22.80 -18.90 8.91
CA GLN A 197 -21.64 -18.77 8.03
C GLN A 197 -20.44 -18.25 8.83
N ASN A 198 -19.25 -18.69 8.45
CA ASN A 198 -17.99 -18.09 8.92
C ASN A 198 -17.77 -16.76 8.20
N ILE A 199 -18.43 -15.71 8.67
CA ILE A 199 -18.22 -14.34 8.20
C ILE A 199 -16.88 -13.85 8.79
N PRO A 200 -15.93 -13.32 7.99
CA PRO A 200 -14.68 -12.78 8.50
C PRO A 200 -14.93 -11.72 9.59
N ASP A 201 -14.10 -11.70 10.62
CA ASP A 201 -14.22 -10.71 11.69
C ASP A 201 -13.69 -9.36 11.19
N PRO A 202 -14.54 -8.32 11.00
CA PRO A 202 -14.10 -7.03 10.50
C PRO A 202 -13.20 -6.30 11.51
N VAL A 203 -13.36 -6.55 12.81
CA VAL A 203 -12.50 -5.96 13.85
C VAL A 203 -11.13 -6.59 13.79
N MET A 204 -11.04 -7.93 13.72
CA MET A 204 -9.74 -8.57 13.57
C MET A 204 -9.07 -8.14 12.26
N THR A 205 -9.82 -8.03 11.16
CA THR A 205 -9.28 -7.53 9.88
C THR A 205 -8.72 -6.11 10.03
N ALA A 206 -9.44 -5.21 10.72
CA ALA A 206 -9.00 -3.83 10.95
C ALA A 206 -7.82 -3.77 11.92
N VAL A 207 -7.84 -4.56 13.00
CA VAL A 207 -6.75 -4.67 13.98
C VAL A 207 -5.51 -5.21 13.29
N SER A 208 -5.60 -6.27 12.50
CA SER A 208 -4.49 -6.81 11.71
C SER A 208 -3.91 -5.75 10.78
N TYR A 209 -4.78 -5.07 10.02
CA TYR A 209 -4.39 -4.00 9.10
C TYR A 209 -3.66 -2.84 9.80
N MET A 210 -4.18 -2.37 10.94
CA MET A 210 -3.58 -1.25 11.66
C MET A 210 -2.42 -1.67 12.58
N SER A 211 -2.31 -2.95 12.93
CA SER A 211 -1.23 -3.50 13.74
C SER A 211 0.13 -3.35 13.08
N ASP A 212 0.18 -3.24 11.75
CA ASP A 212 1.42 -2.94 11.04
C ASP A 212 1.97 -1.54 11.38
N ILE A 213 1.11 -0.55 11.60
CA ILE A 213 1.52 0.78 12.05
C ILE A 213 2.13 0.69 13.46
N LYS A 214 1.48 -0.08 14.35
CA LYS A 214 2.00 -0.36 15.68
C LYS A 214 3.36 -1.07 15.58
N LEU A 215 3.47 -2.12 14.79
CA LEU A 215 4.69 -2.90 14.57
C LEU A 215 5.84 -2.01 14.08
N TYR A 216 5.55 -1.11 13.14
CA TYR A 216 6.55 -0.20 12.58
C TYR A 216 7.01 0.88 13.57
N THR A 217 6.14 1.31 14.48
CA THR A 217 6.39 2.44 15.40
C THR A 217 6.84 2.01 16.79
N GLN A 218 6.52 0.80 17.23
CA GLN A 218 6.77 0.34 18.59
C GLN A 218 8.28 0.20 18.90
N PRO A 219 8.69 0.46 20.15
CA PRO A 219 10.00 0.06 20.63
C PRO A 219 10.18 -1.47 20.57
N THR A 220 11.43 -1.90 20.56
CA THR A 220 11.85 -3.30 20.45
C THR A 220 10.96 -4.24 21.26
N SER A 221 10.40 -5.26 20.60
CA SER A 221 9.76 -6.39 21.27
C SER A 221 10.74 -7.56 21.21
N PRO A 222 11.20 -8.11 22.35
CA PRO A 222 12.15 -9.21 22.36
C PRO A 222 11.63 -10.49 21.70
N ASP A 223 10.32 -10.64 21.55
CA ASP A 223 9.68 -11.94 21.27
C ASP A 223 9.14 -12.10 19.84
N THR A 224 9.22 -11.08 18.98
CA THR A 224 8.39 -11.03 17.75
C THR A 224 9.15 -10.74 16.46
N VAL A 225 10.49 -10.78 16.49
CA VAL A 225 11.33 -10.49 15.31
C VAL A 225 12.02 -11.78 14.84
N PRO A 226 12.11 -12.04 13.52
CA PRO A 226 12.86 -13.17 12.97
C PRO A 226 14.28 -13.26 13.54
N LEU A 227 14.83 -14.49 13.58
CA LEU A 227 16.15 -14.80 14.15
C LEU A 227 17.26 -13.84 13.66
N ASP A 228 17.22 -13.47 12.38
CA ASP A 228 18.19 -12.59 11.72
C ASP A 228 18.25 -11.16 12.30
N HIS A 229 17.25 -10.77 13.09
CA HIS A 229 17.10 -9.42 13.65
C HIS A 229 16.70 -9.44 15.14
N LEU A 230 17.06 -10.50 15.87
CA LEU A 230 16.81 -10.61 17.31
C LEU A 230 17.27 -9.35 18.06
N GLY A 231 16.41 -8.84 18.95
CA GLY A 231 16.72 -7.65 19.75
C GLY A 231 16.72 -6.33 18.97
N GLN A 232 16.34 -6.31 17.70
CA GLN A 232 16.17 -5.10 16.90
C GLN A 232 14.69 -4.72 16.74
N HIS A 233 14.40 -3.47 16.38
CA HIS A 233 13.02 -3.08 16.08
C HIS A 233 12.55 -3.75 14.78
N ALA A 234 11.29 -4.22 14.74
CA ALA A 234 10.69 -4.84 13.56
C ALA A 234 10.84 -4.01 12.27
N ARG A 235 10.78 -2.67 12.37
CA ARG A 235 11.02 -1.76 11.23
C ARG A 235 12.37 -1.95 10.54
N PHE A 236 13.40 -2.42 11.24
CA PHE A 236 14.71 -2.68 10.64
C PHE A 236 14.71 -3.96 9.81
N ALA A 237 14.02 -5.01 10.27
CA ALA A 237 13.78 -6.20 9.46
C ALA A 237 12.93 -5.87 8.22
N ILE A 238 11.88 -5.06 8.37
CA ILE A 238 11.05 -4.58 7.24
C ILE A 238 11.90 -3.77 6.25
N ARG A 239 12.73 -2.85 6.74
CA ARG A 239 13.66 -2.07 5.90
C ARG A 239 14.69 -2.96 5.20
N ALA A 240 15.20 -3.99 5.88
CA ALA A 240 16.14 -4.94 5.28
C ALA A 240 15.54 -5.59 4.03
N ARG A 241 14.27 -6.00 4.09
CA ARG A 241 13.57 -6.59 2.94
C ARG A 241 13.42 -5.60 1.79
N MET A 242 13.01 -4.36 2.08
CA MET A 242 12.96 -3.31 1.07
C MET A 242 14.33 -3.09 0.39
N LEU A 243 15.41 -3.02 1.17
CA LEU A 243 16.76 -2.80 0.65
C LEU A 243 17.30 -3.99 -0.15
N ARG A 244 17.06 -5.23 0.32
CA ARG A 244 17.42 -6.45 -0.40
C ARG A 244 16.73 -6.50 -1.76
N THR A 245 15.42 -6.22 -1.80
CA THR A 245 14.66 -6.15 -3.06
C THR A 245 15.14 -5.00 -3.96
N THR A 246 15.51 -3.86 -3.39
CA THR A 246 16.10 -2.74 -4.15
C THR A 246 17.43 -3.14 -4.80
N VAL A 247 18.29 -3.82 -4.05
CA VAL A 247 19.55 -4.35 -4.57
C VAL A 247 19.32 -5.41 -5.65
N ASP A 248 18.38 -6.33 -5.44
CA ASP A 248 18.06 -7.36 -6.43
C ASP A 248 17.50 -6.74 -7.73
N ALA A 249 16.70 -5.68 -7.64
CA ALA A 249 16.23 -4.94 -8.80
C ALA A 249 17.36 -4.16 -9.50
N ALA A 250 18.27 -3.55 -8.74
CA ALA A 250 19.39 -2.79 -9.29
C ALA A 250 20.46 -3.67 -9.95
N LEU A 251 20.67 -4.88 -9.43
CA LEU A 251 21.57 -5.89 -10.00
C LEU A 251 21.04 -6.51 -11.29
N ARG A 252 19.77 -6.29 -11.59
CA ARG A 252 19.18 -6.76 -12.85
C ARG A 252 19.42 -5.79 -13.98
N ASP A 253 19.55 -6.37 -15.16
CA ASP A 253 19.69 -5.62 -16.40
C ASP A 253 18.34 -5.08 -16.89
N TYR A 254 17.71 -4.24 -16.07
CA TYR A 254 16.52 -3.47 -16.43
C TYR A 254 16.92 -2.17 -17.11
N ASP A 255 16.21 -1.72 -18.14
CA ASP A 255 16.37 -0.40 -18.77
C ASP A 255 15.99 0.75 -17.83
N GLY A 256 15.12 0.43 -16.87
CA GLY A 256 14.67 1.31 -15.80
C GLY A 256 13.82 0.54 -14.78
N TRP A 257 13.82 1.02 -13.54
CA TRP A 257 12.97 0.44 -12.51
C TRP A 257 12.28 1.49 -11.64
N TRP A 258 11.10 1.13 -11.14
CA TRP A 258 10.21 1.98 -10.36
C TRP A 258 9.80 1.30 -9.06
N VAL A 259 9.39 2.12 -8.08
CA VAL A 259 8.77 1.64 -6.84
C VAL A 259 7.29 2.05 -6.82
N LEU A 260 6.39 1.10 -6.68
CA LEU A 260 4.96 1.32 -6.44
C LEU A 260 4.66 0.99 -4.98
N ALA A 261 4.25 1.99 -4.23
CA ALA A 261 4.07 1.87 -2.80
C ALA A 261 2.65 2.29 -2.37
N HIS A 262 1.96 1.38 -1.69
CA HIS A 262 0.59 1.59 -1.20
C HIS A 262 0.56 1.70 0.31
N SER A 263 -0.21 2.66 0.85
CA SER A 263 -0.46 2.74 2.29
C SER A 263 0.83 2.78 3.11
N LEU A 264 0.95 2.01 4.19
CA LEU A 264 2.18 1.86 4.98
C LEU A 264 3.39 1.43 4.14
N GLY A 265 3.18 0.73 3.01
CA GLY A 265 4.24 0.43 2.06
C GLY A 265 4.93 1.68 1.52
N SER A 266 4.25 2.84 1.47
CA SER A 266 4.88 4.13 1.14
C SER A 266 5.92 4.54 2.19
N VAL A 267 5.67 4.26 3.46
CA VAL A 267 6.61 4.52 4.56
C VAL A 267 7.82 3.60 4.45
N VAL A 268 7.58 2.31 4.19
CA VAL A 268 8.64 1.31 4.01
C VAL A 268 9.51 1.63 2.82
N ALA A 269 8.90 1.91 1.66
CA ALA A 269 9.59 2.27 0.44
C ALA A 269 10.45 3.53 0.63
N PHE A 270 9.86 4.61 1.15
CA PHE A 270 10.58 5.86 1.40
C PHE A 270 11.73 5.67 2.39
N SER A 271 11.48 4.99 3.51
CA SER A 271 12.48 4.68 4.54
C SER A 271 13.63 3.81 4.01
N GLY A 272 13.34 2.89 3.09
CA GLY A 272 14.35 2.11 2.37
C GLY A 272 15.19 2.98 1.45
N LEU A 273 14.56 3.74 0.55
CA LEU A 273 15.23 4.63 -0.40
C LEU A 273 16.08 5.70 0.29
N MET A 274 15.64 6.21 1.45
CA MET A 274 16.35 7.23 2.24
C MET A 274 17.41 6.64 3.19
N THR A 275 17.74 5.35 3.08
CA THR A 275 18.81 4.75 3.89
C THR A 275 20.16 5.29 3.44
N PRO A 276 21.05 5.78 4.33
CA PRO A 276 22.40 6.20 3.95
C PRO A 276 23.26 5.05 3.39
N GLU A 277 24.16 5.36 2.45
CA GLU A 277 25.07 4.41 1.78
C GLU A 277 25.82 3.48 2.76
N GLY A 278 26.37 4.05 3.83
CA GLY A 278 27.11 3.32 4.85
C GLY A 278 26.27 2.37 5.71
N LEU A 279 24.93 2.38 5.58
CA LEU A 279 24.04 1.46 6.28
C LEU A 279 23.48 0.37 5.37
N ILE A 280 23.40 0.58 4.06
CA ILE A 280 22.77 -0.38 3.14
C ILE A 280 23.45 -1.75 3.23
N ALA A 281 24.78 -1.79 3.22
CA ALA A 281 25.55 -3.03 3.25
C ALA A 281 25.20 -3.92 4.47
N ARG A 282 24.87 -3.31 5.62
CA ARG A 282 24.51 -4.02 6.86
C ARG A 282 23.15 -4.72 6.80
N TYR A 283 22.29 -4.33 5.86
CA TYR A 283 20.99 -4.94 5.64
C TYR A 283 21.01 -6.11 4.65
N LEU A 284 22.13 -6.29 3.93
CA LEU A 284 22.29 -7.36 2.95
C LEU A 284 22.74 -8.65 3.63
N ASP A 285 22.36 -9.77 3.03
CA ASP A 285 23.02 -11.04 3.30
C ASP A 285 24.31 -11.16 2.48
N GLU A 286 25.17 -12.07 2.91
CA GLU A 286 26.47 -12.30 2.27
C GLU A 286 26.36 -12.67 0.78
N PRO A 287 25.43 -13.55 0.34
CA PRO A 287 25.24 -13.83 -1.08
C PRO A 287 24.93 -12.57 -1.91
N ARG A 288 24.01 -11.70 -1.46
CA ARG A 288 23.69 -10.44 -2.14
C ARG A 288 24.88 -9.50 -2.17
N TRP A 289 25.59 -9.36 -1.05
CA TRP A 289 26.82 -8.57 -0.99
C TRP A 289 27.83 -9.06 -2.02
N ARG A 290 28.11 -10.35 -2.07
CA ARG A 290 29.10 -10.93 -2.99
C ARG A 290 28.75 -10.68 -4.46
N ARG A 291 27.45 -10.68 -4.83
CA ARG A 291 26.98 -10.41 -6.20
C ARG A 291 27.07 -8.95 -6.64
N LEU A 292 27.20 -7.99 -5.72
CA LEU A 292 27.40 -6.59 -6.10
C LEU A 292 28.70 -6.45 -6.91
N GLU A 293 28.61 -5.73 -8.02
CA GLU A 293 29.76 -5.33 -8.83
C GLU A 293 30.75 -4.51 -7.99
N ALA A 294 32.03 -4.53 -8.37
CA ALA A 294 33.08 -3.81 -7.64
C ALA A 294 32.75 -2.31 -7.54
N ASP A 295 32.19 -1.70 -8.58
CA ASP A 295 31.82 -0.28 -8.59
C ASP A 295 30.64 0.05 -7.65
N ALA A 296 29.74 -0.91 -7.43
CA ALA A 296 28.63 -0.78 -6.49
C ALA A 296 29.08 -0.97 -5.03
N LYS A 297 30.10 -1.81 -4.81
CA LYS A 297 30.84 -1.94 -3.55
C LYS A 297 31.78 -0.76 -3.40
N ALA A 298 31.22 0.40 -3.09
CA ALA A 298 32.04 1.50 -2.70
C ALA A 298 32.74 1.16 -1.39
N ALA A 299 33.99 1.54 -1.34
CA ALA A 299 34.83 1.38 -0.19
C ALA A 299 34.91 2.79 0.41
N LEU A 300 34.49 2.99 1.67
CA LEU A 300 34.66 4.28 2.36
C LEU A 300 36.13 4.51 2.73
N PHE A 301 37.05 4.17 1.83
CA PHE A 301 38.46 4.45 1.95
C PHE A 301 38.62 5.96 1.80
N ASN A 302 38.75 6.61 2.96
CA ASN A 302 39.23 7.97 3.24
C ASN A 302 38.26 8.88 4.01
N ASP A 303 37.06 8.41 4.42
CA ASP A 303 36.19 9.25 5.23
C ASP A 303 35.35 8.46 6.24
N GLU A 304 35.96 8.09 7.37
CA GLU A 304 35.27 7.49 8.53
C GLU A 304 34.08 8.32 9.04
N THR A 305 33.95 9.59 8.63
CA THR A 305 32.78 10.42 8.99
C THR A 305 31.51 9.97 8.27
N LYS A 306 31.61 9.25 7.14
CA LYS A 306 30.47 8.83 6.29
C LYS A 306 29.73 7.58 6.76
N VAL A 307 30.29 6.81 7.70
CA VAL A 307 29.55 5.72 8.36
C VAL A 307 29.00 6.26 9.68
N PRO A 308 27.67 6.29 9.87
CA PRO A 308 27.13 6.64 11.18
C PRO A 308 27.69 5.69 12.24
N LYS A 309 28.32 6.20 13.31
CA LYS A 309 28.87 5.38 14.39
C LYS A 309 27.80 4.86 15.35
N ASP A 310 26.70 5.60 15.49
CA ASP A 310 25.52 5.20 16.26
C ASP A 310 24.47 4.57 15.33
N THR A 311 24.61 3.28 15.10
CA THR A 311 23.67 2.51 14.29
C THR A 311 22.96 1.51 15.17
N ARG A 312 21.63 1.59 15.18
CA ARG A 312 20.77 0.59 15.85
C ARG A 312 20.67 -0.74 15.11
N VAL A 313 21.55 -0.97 14.14
CA VAL A 313 21.63 -2.19 13.33
C VAL A 313 23.05 -2.68 13.40
N ASP A 314 23.17 -3.91 13.89
CA ASP A 314 24.46 -4.57 14.07
C ASP A 314 25.12 -4.82 12.72
N ARG A 315 26.46 -4.68 12.68
CA ARG A 315 27.26 -5.01 11.51
C ARG A 315 27.47 -6.54 11.49
N PRO A 316 27.13 -7.23 10.39
CA PRO A 316 27.46 -8.65 10.26
C PRO A 316 28.97 -8.89 10.35
N ALA A 317 29.39 -9.98 10.98
CA ALA A 317 30.81 -10.29 11.21
C ALA A 317 31.62 -10.46 9.91
N TRP A 318 30.98 -10.89 8.82
CA TRP A 318 31.59 -11.09 7.52
C TRP A 318 31.77 -9.79 6.71
N LEU A 319 31.08 -8.71 7.09
CA LEU A 319 31.09 -7.45 6.34
C LEU A 319 32.27 -6.59 6.79
N GLU A 320 33.05 -6.04 5.87
CA GLU A 320 34.20 -5.19 6.18
C GLU A 320 33.78 -3.92 6.96
N PRO A 321 34.65 -3.34 7.83
CA PRO A 321 34.27 -2.21 8.68
C PRO A 321 33.82 -0.95 7.91
N ASP A 322 34.35 -0.75 6.72
CA ASP A 322 34.18 0.40 5.83
C ASP A 322 33.35 0.08 4.57
N ALA A 323 32.76 -1.12 4.52
CA ALA A 323 31.91 -1.54 3.42
C ALA A 323 30.68 -0.65 3.30
N CYS A 324 30.43 -0.11 2.09
CA CYS A 324 29.22 0.62 1.78
C CYS A 324 28.67 0.22 0.40
N VAL A 325 27.43 0.65 0.13
CA VAL A 325 26.83 0.51 -1.20
C VAL A 325 26.67 1.91 -1.79
N SER A 326 27.27 2.14 -2.95
CA SER A 326 27.15 3.41 -3.69
C SER A 326 25.70 3.64 -4.11
N HIS A 327 25.08 4.73 -3.63
CA HIS A 327 23.75 5.13 -4.09
C HIS A 327 23.75 5.47 -5.57
N LYS A 328 24.83 6.09 -6.05
CA LYS A 328 24.95 6.45 -7.47
C LYS A 328 24.81 5.22 -8.35
N GLU A 329 25.50 4.12 -8.01
CA GLU A 329 25.41 2.89 -8.78
C GLU A 329 24.08 2.16 -8.54
N LEU A 330 23.61 2.12 -7.29
CA LEU A 330 22.36 1.46 -6.93
C LEU A 330 21.15 2.08 -7.64
N PHE A 331 21.11 3.42 -7.74
CA PHE A 331 19.99 4.17 -8.30
C PHE A 331 20.22 4.66 -9.74
N LYS A 332 21.30 4.24 -10.42
CA LYS A 332 21.60 4.70 -11.79
C LYS A 332 20.48 4.47 -12.81
N ARG A 333 19.70 3.40 -12.62
CA ARG A 333 18.53 3.06 -13.47
C ARG A 333 17.19 3.26 -12.75
N PHE A 334 17.19 3.88 -11.57
CA PHE A 334 15.96 4.22 -10.85
C PHE A 334 15.24 5.35 -11.58
N ARG A 335 13.95 5.13 -11.90
CA ARG A 335 13.15 6.07 -12.69
C ARG A 335 12.11 6.81 -11.87
N GLY A 336 11.62 6.23 -10.78
CA GLY A 336 10.72 6.96 -9.91
C GLY A 336 10.00 6.15 -8.84
N LEU A 337 9.38 6.91 -7.93
CA LEU A 337 8.56 6.44 -6.82
C LEU A 337 7.10 6.83 -7.07
N VAL A 338 6.19 5.88 -6.95
CA VAL A 338 4.75 6.10 -7.00
C VAL A 338 4.19 5.75 -5.63
N THR A 339 3.63 6.74 -4.93
CA THR A 339 2.91 6.52 -3.69
C THR A 339 1.43 6.75 -3.88
N TYR A 340 0.60 5.89 -3.28
CA TYR A 340 -0.85 6.06 -3.28
C TYR A 340 -1.43 5.57 -1.96
N GLY A 341 -2.48 6.25 -1.48
CA GLY A 341 -2.96 5.99 -0.12
C GLY A 341 -1.94 6.33 0.97
N SER A 342 -0.96 7.20 0.69
CA SER A 342 0.24 7.33 1.51
C SER A 342 0.00 8.05 2.85
N PRO A 343 0.39 7.45 4.01
CA PRO A 343 0.36 8.10 5.31
C PRO A 343 1.63 8.89 5.63
N LEU A 344 2.58 9.04 4.69
CA LEU A 344 3.91 9.61 4.96
C LEU A 344 3.87 10.96 5.68
N ASP A 345 2.99 11.88 5.29
CA ASP A 345 2.87 13.19 5.95
C ASP A 345 2.38 13.06 7.41
N LYS A 346 1.47 12.12 7.68
CA LYS A 346 1.02 11.81 9.04
C LYS A 346 2.17 11.22 9.87
N PHE A 347 2.96 10.32 9.28
CA PHE A 347 4.17 9.81 9.93
C PHE A 347 5.19 10.93 10.19
N ALA A 348 5.32 11.91 9.29
CA ALA A 348 6.25 13.03 9.45
C ALA A 348 5.85 13.87 10.67
N MET A 349 4.55 14.07 10.85
CA MET A 349 4.01 14.83 11.97
C MET A 349 4.08 14.09 13.31
N LEU A 350 3.89 12.76 13.32
CA LEU A 350 3.77 11.98 14.56
C LEU A 350 5.07 11.30 14.99
N TRP A 351 5.83 10.79 14.01
CA TRP A 351 7.04 10.00 14.22
C TRP A 351 8.15 10.42 13.23
N PRO A 352 8.58 11.70 13.20
CA PRO A 352 9.54 12.19 12.21
C PRO A 352 10.84 11.38 12.17
N ALA A 353 11.31 10.90 13.33
CA ALA A 353 12.51 10.06 13.43
C ALA A 353 12.40 8.67 12.76
N THR A 354 11.18 8.22 12.43
CA THR A 354 10.95 6.93 11.75
C THR A 354 10.99 7.05 10.22
N ILE A 355 10.88 8.28 9.71
CA ILE A 355 10.91 8.58 8.27
C ILE A 355 11.93 9.69 7.97
N PRO A 356 13.20 9.44 8.29
CA PRO A 356 14.24 10.40 7.99
C PRO A 356 14.39 10.59 6.47
N THR A 357 14.82 11.79 6.09
CA THR A 357 15.09 12.15 4.70
C THR A 357 16.59 12.34 4.53
N LEU A 358 17.16 11.83 3.44
CA LEU A 358 18.57 12.10 3.11
C LEU A 358 18.77 13.61 2.89
N ARG A 359 19.85 14.16 3.46
CA ARG A 359 20.26 15.54 3.18
C ARG A 359 20.78 15.70 1.77
N ASP A 360 21.54 14.71 1.29
CA ASP A 360 21.98 14.63 -0.09
C ASP A 360 21.07 13.67 -0.86
N GLN A 361 20.26 14.24 -1.74
CA GLN A 361 19.35 13.50 -2.61
C GLN A 361 19.82 13.48 -4.07
N THR A 362 21.04 13.96 -4.35
CA THR A 362 21.62 13.91 -5.70
C THR A 362 21.69 12.51 -6.31
N PRO A 363 21.83 11.39 -5.55
CA PRO A 363 21.90 10.06 -6.16
C PRO A 363 20.63 9.62 -6.89
N PHE A 364 19.48 10.23 -6.63
CA PHE A 364 18.24 9.90 -7.35
C PHE A 364 18.18 10.52 -8.74
N GLY A 365 19.14 11.36 -9.12
CA GLY A 365 19.24 11.96 -10.46
C GLY A 365 17.94 12.63 -10.89
N GLU A 366 17.39 12.17 -12.02
CA GLU A 366 16.12 12.69 -12.58
C GLU A 366 14.89 11.87 -12.17
N ALA A 367 15.00 10.94 -11.22
CA ALA A 367 13.87 10.12 -10.79
C ALA A 367 12.72 10.99 -10.26
N THR A 368 11.49 10.66 -10.66
CA THR A 368 10.31 11.42 -10.25
C THR A 368 9.58 10.73 -9.10
N TRP A 369 8.94 11.52 -8.23
CA TRP A 369 8.02 10.99 -7.23
C TRP A 369 6.61 11.51 -7.48
N HIS A 370 5.67 10.60 -7.71
CA HIS A 370 4.26 10.90 -7.89
C HIS A 370 3.46 10.40 -6.69
N ASN A 371 2.76 11.30 -6.00
CA ASN A 371 1.87 10.95 -4.90
C ASN A 371 0.42 11.13 -5.32
N PHE A 372 -0.33 10.04 -5.46
CA PHE A 372 -1.76 10.05 -5.74
C PHE A 372 -2.55 9.97 -4.44
N TYR A 373 -3.44 10.94 -4.20
CA TYR A 373 -4.21 11.03 -2.96
C TYR A 373 -5.69 11.34 -3.23
N ASP A 374 -6.55 10.85 -2.35
CA ASP A 374 -8.00 11.05 -2.38
C ASP A 374 -8.47 11.64 -1.05
N GLU A 375 -9.26 12.72 -1.07
CA GLU A 375 -9.79 13.33 0.15
C GLU A 375 -10.73 12.42 0.94
N THR A 376 -11.35 11.42 0.29
CA THR A 376 -12.16 10.44 1.00
C THR A 376 -11.34 9.30 1.60
N ASP A 377 -10.05 9.20 1.26
CA ASP A 377 -9.14 8.23 1.86
C ASP A 377 -8.60 8.79 3.19
N PRO A 378 -8.94 8.18 4.34
CA PRO A 378 -8.54 8.71 5.65
C PRO A 378 -7.04 8.61 5.92
N VAL A 379 -6.34 7.73 5.21
CA VAL A 379 -4.91 7.47 5.39
C VAL A 379 -4.09 8.36 4.46
N SER A 380 -4.59 8.65 3.25
CA SER A 380 -3.86 9.49 2.29
C SER A 380 -3.86 10.97 2.64
N GLY A 381 -2.99 11.70 1.96
CA GLY A 381 -2.96 13.15 1.97
C GLY A 381 -1.89 13.67 1.02
N ARG A 382 -1.79 15.00 0.95
CA ARG A 382 -0.63 15.66 0.37
C ARG A 382 0.61 15.38 1.21
N LEU A 383 1.76 15.31 0.57
CA LEU A 383 3.06 15.08 1.22
C LEU A 383 3.84 16.38 1.37
N ASP A 384 3.17 17.43 1.87
CA ASP A 384 3.72 18.79 1.94
C ASP A 384 4.96 18.85 2.86
N SER A 385 5.10 17.95 3.84
CA SER A 385 6.29 17.87 4.72
C SER A 385 7.57 17.48 3.98
N PHE A 386 7.47 17.01 2.73
CA PHE A 386 8.60 16.57 1.90
C PHE A 386 8.88 17.52 0.73
N ASP A 387 8.04 18.54 0.50
CA ASP A 387 8.22 19.50 -0.60
C ASP A 387 9.41 20.45 -0.35
N LYS A 388 9.77 20.67 0.92
CA LYS A 388 10.76 21.67 1.35
C LYS A 388 12.10 21.09 1.77
N VAL A 389 12.20 19.76 1.88
CA VAL A 389 13.40 19.10 2.40
C VAL A 389 14.49 19.09 1.33
N GLY A 390 15.60 19.79 1.61
CA GLY A 390 16.73 19.94 0.71
C GLY A 390 16.65 21.25 -0.09
N ALA A 391 17.48 22.22 0.27
CA ALA A 391 17.57 23.54 -0.39
C ALA A 391 18.05 23.47 -1.86
N LYS A 392 18.32 22.26 -2.40
CA LYS A 392 18.75 22.04 -3.78
C LYS A 392 17.60 21.44 -4.62
N PRO A 393 17.42 21.87 -5.88
CA PRO A 393 16.39 21.35 -6.79
C PRO A 393 16.60 19.90 -7.22
N ALA A 394 17.78 19.31 -6.95
CA ALA A 394 18.09 17.91 -7.24
C ALA A 394 17.67 17.02 -6.06
N GLY A 395 16.66 16.17 -6.27
CA GLY A 395 16.18 15.21 -5.27
C GLY A 395 14.77 14.68 -5.53
N LEU A 396 14.41 13.63 -4.80
CA LEU A 396 13.12 12.96 -4.91
C LEU A 396 12.05 13.78 -4.17
N ARG A 397 11.27 14.58 -4.91
CA ARG A 397 10.21 15.44 -4.36
C ARG A 397 8.81 15.00 -4.81
N PRO A 398 7.81 14.92 -3.91
CA PRO A 398 6.51 14.41 -4.27
C PRO A 398 5.74 15.42 -5.14
N ARG A 399 5.28 14.97 -6.30
CA ARG A 399 4.26 15.64 -7.09
C ARG A 399 2.90 15.14 -6.61
N ASN A 400 2.24 15.94 -5.78
CA ASN A 400 0.91 15.63 -5.25
C ASN A 400 -0.14 15.76 -6.36
N ILE A 401 -0.83 14.65 -6.68
CA ILE A 401 -1.82 14.56 -7.75
C ILE A 401 -3.17 14.11 -7.14
N PRO A 402 -4.21 14.96 -7.18
CA PRO A 402 -5.52 14.59 -6.65
C PRO A 402 -6.16 13.53 -7.54
N TYR A 403 -6.66 12.46 -6.92
CA TYR A 403 -7.29 11.34 -7.61
C TYR A 403 -8.52 10.83 -6.85
N CYS A 404 -9.65 10.73 -7.56
CA CYS A 404 -10.91 10.22 -7.05
C CYS A 404 -11.00 8.70 -7.28
N SER A 405 -10.48 7.94 -6.33
CA SER A 405 -10.49 6.48 -6.33
C SER A 405 -11.87 5.88 -6.06
N SER A 406 -12.62 6.42 -5.07
CA SER A 406 -13.95 5.95 -4.69
C SER A 406 -14.75 7.04 -3.96
N PRO A 407 -16.07 7.19 -4.19
CA PRO A 407 -16.91 8.10 -3.41
C PRO A 407 -17.14 7.64 -1.96
N ILE A 408 -16.92 6.35 -1.68
CA ILE A 408 -17.10 5.76 -0.35
C ILE A 408 -15.79 5.90 0.43
N PRO A 409 -15.78 6.61 1.58
CA PRO A 409 -14.62 6.67 2.46
C PRO A 409 -14.15 5.28 2.90
N LEU A 410 -12.88 5.12 3.23
CA LEU A 410 -12.17 3.82 3.43
C LEU A 410 -12.03 2.98 2.16
N LEU A 411 -13.08 2.83 1.37
CA LEU A 411 -13.01 2.07 0.12
C LEU A 411 -12.13 2.77 -0.93
N SER A 412 -12.03 4.09 -0.87
CA SER A 412 -11.07 4.89 -1.63
C SER A 412 -9.64 4.42 -1.41
N HIS A 413 -9.30 4.07 -0.17
CA HIS A 413 -7.97 3.64 0.20
C HIS A 413 -7.45 2.44 -0.62
N VAL A 414 -8.34 1.50 -0.96
CA VAL A 414 -7.98 0.26 -1.66
C VAL A 414 -8.29 0.28 -3.16
N LYS A 415 -8.92 1.34 -3.69
CA LYS A 415 -9.42 1.39 -5.08
C LYS A 415 -8.62 2.25 -6.04
N TYR A 416 -7.42 2.71 -5.67
CA TYR A 416 -6.59 3.56 -6.55
C TYR A 416 -6.33 2.91 -7.92
N LEU A 417 -5.92 1.64 -7.91
CA LEU A 417 -5.47 0.91 -9.09
C LEU A 417 -6.57 0.10 -9.80
N GLY A 418 -7.83 0.22 -9.37
CA GLY A 418 -8.92 -0.56 -9.96
C GLY A 418 -9.20 -0.15 -11.41
N VAL A 419 -9.07 -1.10 -12.34
CA VAL A 419 -9.25 -0.90 -13.79
C VAL A 419 -10.65 -1.33 -14.25
N PRO A 420 -11.40 -0.49 -15.00
CA PRO A 420 -12.62 -0.93 -15.67
C PRO A 420 -12.30 -2.00 -16.74
N ARG A 421 -12.65 -3.27 -16.49
CA ARG A 421 -12.28 -4.39 -17.38
C ARG A 421 -12.96 -4.40 -18.75
N ARG A 422 -14.13 -3.78 -18.88
CA ARG A 422 -14.97 -3.83 -20.09
C ARG A 422 -14.85 -2.59 -20.99
N ASP A 423 -14.18 -1.55 -20.52
CA ASP A 423 -14.08 -0.27 -21.22
C ASP A 423 -12.61 0.07 -21.42
N ARG A 424 -12.11 -0.11 -22.64
CA ARG A 424 -10.70 0.16 -22.97
C ARG A 424 -10.33 1.61 -22.71
N LYS A 425 -11.20 2.56 -23.05
CA LYS A 425 -10.96 3.98 -22.81
C LYS A 425 -10.92 4.26 -21.31
N GLY A 426 -11.88 3.71 -20.57
CA GLY A 426 -11.89 3.76 -19.10
C GLY A 426 -10.67 3.10 -18.45
N ALA A 427 -10.13 2.03 -19.05
CA ALA A 427 -8.90 1.39 -18.59
C ALA A 427 -7.66 2.24 -18.87
N GLN A 428 -7.56 2.85 -20.05
CA GLN A 428 -6.49 3.77 -20.41
C GLN A 428 -6.51 5.04 -19.56
N ASP A 429 -7.70 5.54 -19.24
CA ASP A 429 -7.91 6.71 -18.38
C ASP A 429 -7.79 6.40 -16.88
N SER A 430 -7.74 5.12 -16.48
CA SER A 430 -7.49 4.75 -15.09
C SER A 430 -6.07 5.10 -14.66
N LEU A 431 -5.84 5.24 -13.34
CA LEU A 431 -4.49 5.44 -12.80
C LEU A 431 -3.52 4.35 -13.28
N THR A 432 -3.94 3.09 -13.22
CA THR A 432 -3.13 1.94 -13.65
C THR A 432 -2.78 2.00 -15.14
N GLY A 433 -3.74 2.30 -16.01
CA GLY A 433 -3.46 2.46 -17.45
C GLY A 433 -2.42 3.54 -17.74
N ARG A 434 -2.50 4.68 -17.05
CA ARG A 434 -1.53 5.77 -17.21
C ARG A 434 -0.16 5.46 -16.62
N LEU A 435 -0.10 4.75 -15.50
CA LEU A 435 1.15 4.24 -14.93
C LEU A 435 1.81 3.22 -15.87
N CYS A 436 1.04 2.27 -16.40
CA CYS A 436 1.52 1.31 -17.41
C CYS A 436 2.06 2.01 -18.66
N ALA A 437 1.33 3.01 -19.20
CA ALA A 437 1.81 3.80 -20.33
C ALA A 437 3.11 4.55 -20.01
N TRP A 438 3.26 5.05 -18.79
CA TRP A 438 4.47 5.70 -18.32
C TRP A 438 5.65 4.74 -18.19
N PHE A 439 5.45 3.55 -17.61
CA PHE A 439 6.50 2.54 -17.50
C PHE A 439 7.02 2.10 -18.87
N LEU A 440 6.15 2.04 -19.88
CA LEU A 440 6.51 1.69 -21.26
C LEU A 440 7.24 2.81 -22.02
N ASP A 441 7.18 4.06 -21.54
CA ASP A 441 7.87 5.21 -22.13
C ASP A 441 9.28 5.36 -21.52
N THR A 442 10.16 4.42 -21.86
CA THR A 442 11.58 4.44 -21.43
C THR A 442 12.42 5.47 -22.19
N SER A 443 11.85 6.14 -23.19
CA SER A 443 12.57 7.00 -24.15
C SER A 443 12.91 8.40 -23.63
N ALA A 444 12.19 8.86 -22.61
CA ALA A 444 12.43 10.15 -21.98
C ALA A 444 12.86 9.93 -20.53
N PRO A 445 14.13 10.20 -20.17
CA PRO A 445 14.51 10.20 -18.77
C PRO A 445 13.68 11.29 -18.07
N ALA A 446 12.93 10.89 -17.05
CA ALA A 446 12.05 11.77 -16.26
C ALA A 446 10.78 12.35 -16.91
N SER A 447 10.29 11.81 -18.04
CA SER A 447 8.93 12.19 -18.45
C SER A 447 7.96 11.80 -17.33
N SER A 448 7.11 12.73 -16.90
CA SER A 448 6.04 12.36 -15.96
C SER A 448 4.99 11.53 -16.69
N PRO A 449 4.23 10.66 -15.99
CA PRO A 449 3.01 10.11 -16.56
C PRO A 449 2.21 11.29 -17.12
N LYS A 450 1.77 11.20 -18.37
CA LYS A 450 0.98 12.25 -19.02
C LYS A 450 -0.34 12.35 -18.25
N ILE A 451 -0.37 13.20 -17.23
CA ILE A 451 -1.58 13.56 -16.51
C ILE A 451 -2.44 14.29 -17.54
N PRO A 452 -3.68 13.83 -17.79
CA PRO A 452 -4.54 14.51 -18.74
C PRO A 452 -4.67 15.96 -18.28
N LYS A 453 -4.57 16.91 -19.22
CA LYS A 453 -4.95 18.29 -18.93
C LYS A 453 -6.36 18.24 -18.36
N PHE A 454 -6.54 18.87 -17.20
CA PHE A 454 -7.80 18.88 -16.47
C PHE A 454 -8.87 19.60 -17.31
N GLU A 455 -9.57 18.87 -18.17
CA GLU A 455 -10.77 19.40 -18.82
C GLU A 455 -11.89 19.41 -17.78
N ALA A 456 -12.17 20.60 -17.23
CA ALA A 456 -13.29 20.82 -16.33
C ALA A 456 -14.58 20.34 -17.00
N GLY A 457 -15.23 19.32 -16.42
CA GLY A 457 -16.56 18.85 -16.86
C GLY A 457 -16.64 17.40 -17.33
N LYS A 458 -15.56 16.80 -17.85
CA LYS A 458 -15.63 15.40 -18.34
C LYS A 458 -15.34 14.40 -17.22
N GLY A 459 -16.32 14.14 -16.35
CA GLY A 459 -16.61 12.86 -15.65
C GLY A 459 -15.52 12.02 -14.96
N GLY A 460 -14.23 12.38 -15.00
CA GLY A 460 -13.13 11.49 -14.70
C GLY A 460 -12.81 11.33 -13.21
N ARG A 461 -11.90 10.38 -12.94
CA ARG A 461 -11.26 10.20 -11.62
C ARG A 461 -10.15 11.23 -11.36
N TRP A 462 -9.61 11.86 -12.39
CA TRP A 462 -8.61 12.91 -12.29
C TRP A 462 -9.28 14.22 -11.92
N LEU A 463 -8.91 14.80 -10.77
CA LEU A 463 -9.48 16.05 -10.27
C LEU A 463 -8.37 17.07 -10.00
N SER A 464 -8.64 18.36 -10.19
CA SER A 464 -7.83 19.42 -9.60
C SER A 464 -8.46 19.88 -8.29
N GLU A 465 -7.64 20.41 -7.37
CA GLU A 465 -8.14 20.87 -6.07
C GLU A 465 -9.12 22.05 -6.18
N GLU A 466 -9.02 22.80 -7.27
CA GLU A 466 -9.86 23.96 -7.54
C GLU A 466 -11.26 23.56 -7.99
N MET A 467 -11.44 22.34 -8.51
CA MET A 467 -12.72 21.87 -9.01
C MET A 467 -13.79 21.82 -7.91
N PRO A 468 -15.03 22.27 -8.19
CA PRO A 468 -16.15 22.15 -7.25
C PRO A 468 -16.38 20.71 -6.78
N LYS A 469 -16.18 19.72 -7.68
CA LYS A 469 -16.28 18.29 -7.35
C LYS A 469 -15.28 17.87 -6.25
N TRP A 470 -14.07 18.41 -6.26
CA TRP A 470 -13.09 18.13 -5.20
C TRP A 470 -13.51 18.72 -3.85
N LYS A 471 -13.97 19.98 -3.85
CA LYS A 471 -14.51 20.64 -2.66
C LYS A 471 -15.71 19.90 -2.08
N ALA A 472 -16.62 19.43 -2.94
CA ALA A 472 -17.78 18.62 -2.54
C ALA A 472 -17.36 17.28 -1.91
N ARG A 473 -16.33 16.61 -2.45
CA ARG A 473 -15.77 15.38 -1.86
C ARG A 473 -15.17 15.63 -0.49
N ARG A 474 -14.42 16.72 -0.32
CA ARG A 474 -13.88 17.12 0.98
C ARG A 474 -15.00 17.36 1.99
N ALA A 475 -16.05 18.10 1.60
CA ALA A 475 -17.22 18.32 2.44
C ALA A 475 -17.94 17.01 2.79
N TRP A 476 -18.13 16.12 1.81
CA TRP A 476 -18.71 14.80 2.00
C TRP A 476 -17.90 13.95 3.00
N ASN A 477 -16.57 13.97 2.89
CA ASN A 477 -15.71 13.27 3.84
C ASN A 477 -15.92 13.79 5.27
N TRP A 478 -16.00 15.11 5.46
CA TRP A 478 -16.31 15.70 6.77
C TRP A 478 -17.68 15.27 7.29
N VAL A 479 -18.72 15.35 6.46
CA VAL A 479 -20.08 14.92 6.82
C VAL A 479 -20.08 13.45 7.22
N PHE A 480 -19.38 12.58 6.47
CA PHE A 480 -19.27 11.16 6.77
C PHE A 480 -18.61 10.92 8.13
N TRP A 481 -17.45 11.54 8.41
CA TRP A 481 -16.73 11.33 9.67
C TRP A 481 -17.45 11.95 10.87
N ILE A 482 -18.07 13.11 10.72
CA ILE A 482 -18.89 13.73 11.78
C ILE A 482 -20.12 12.87 12.05
N GLY A 483 -20.80 12.41 11.00
CA GLY A 483 -21.92 11.48 11.11
C GLY A 483 -21.50 10.21 11.84
N LEU A 484 -20.41 9.57 11.40
CA LEU A 484 -19.88 8.37 12.07
C LEU A 484 -19.56 8.64 13.55
N ALA A 485 -19.02 9.82 13.88
CA ALA A 485 -18.68 10.18 15.26
C ALA A 485 -19.85 10.43 16.19
N ILE A 486 -20.98 10.86 15.65
CA ILE A 486 -22.21 11.05 16.43
C ILE A 486 -22.97 9.72 16.52
N LEU A 487 -23.01 8.97 15.41
CA LEU A 487 -23.86 7.80 15.29
C LEU A 487 -23.24 6.55 15.92
N SER A 488 -21.92 6.36 15.87
CA SER A 488 -21.28 5.17 16.44
C SER A 488 -21.48 5.07 17.97
N PRO A 489 -21.34 6.15 18.77
CA PRO A 489 -21.56 6.06 20.21
C PRO A 489 -23.03 5.88 20.57
N LEU A 490 -23.94 6.56 19.86
CA LEU A 490 -25.39 6.40 20.06
C LEU A 490 -25.84 4.97 19.78
N PHE A 491 -25.37 4.40 18.67
CA PHE A 491 -25.69 3.02 18.32
C PHE A 491 -25.06 2.01 19.28
N THR A 492 -23.82 2.25 19.72
CA THR A 492 -23.16 1.42 20.75
C THR A 492 -23.95 1.46 22.06
N ALA A 493 -24.34 2.65 22.53
CA ALA A 493 -25.13 2.81 23.76
C ALA A 493 -26.49 2.10 23.65
N TRP A 494 -27.15 2.22 22.49
CA TRP A 494 -28.41 1.51 22.22
C TRP A 494 -28.24 -0.01 22.26
N ILE A 495 -27.20 -0.56 21.62
CA ILE A 495 -26.94 -2.01 21.66
C ILE A 495 -26.69 -2.48 23.09
N VAL A 496 -25.87 -1.74 23.85
CA VAL A 496 -25.56 -2.09 25.25
C VAL A 496 -26.84 -2.10 26.10
N ASP A 497 -27.70 -1.08 25.95
CA ASP A 497 -28.97 -1.03 26.68
C ASP A 497 -29.92 -2.16 26.25
N TRP A 498 -30.01 -2.49 24.96
CA TRP A 498 -30.80 -3.62 24.47
C TRP A 498 -30.29 -4.97 25.00
N LEU A 499 -28.97 -5.19 25.01
CA LEU A 499 -28.35 -6.40 25.57
C LEU A 499 -28.61 -6.52 27.08
N ARG A 500 -28.64 -5.39 27.80
CA ARG A 500 -29.03 -5.35 29.22
C ARG A 500 -30.51 -5.69 29.40
N GLN A 501 -31.42 -5.04 28.68
CA GLN A 501 -32.86 -5.26 28.81
C GLN A 501 -33.30 -6.69 28.42
N SER A 502 -32.55 -7.35 27.54
CA SER A 502 -32.79 -8.73 27.14
C SER A 502 -32.21 -9.78 28.10
N GLY A 503 -31.58 -9.36 29.20
CA GLY A 503 -30.97 -10.23 30.20
C GLY A 503 -29.69 -10.93 29.74
N TRP A 504 -29.17 -10.59 28.56
CA TRP A 504 -27.94 -11.19 28.02
C TRP A 504 -26.68 -10.81 28.82
N LEU A 505 -26.70 -9.66 29.49
CA LEU A 505 -25.56 -9.17 30.27
C LEU A 505 -25.60 -9.58 31.75
N ASP A 506 -26.72 -10.09 32.25
CA ASP A 506 -26.95 -10.36 33.68
C ASP A 506 -26.01 -11.43 34.26
N GLY A 507 -25.36 -12.24 33.41
CA GLY A 507 -24.34 -13.23 33.80
C GLY A 507 -22.89 -12.84 33.50
N ILE A 508 -22.65 -11.72 32.82
CA ILE A 508 -21.32 -11.32 32.32
C ILE A 508 -20.76 -10.11 33.07
N LEU A 509 -21.62 -9.18 33.47
CA LEU A 509 -21.25 -7.98 34.23
C LEU A 509 -21.99 -8.01 35.57
N PRO A 510 -21.38 -8.53 36.65
CA PRO A 510 -22.04 -8.56 37.96
C PRO A 510 -22.24 -7.13 38.45
N ASP A 511 -23.50 -6.66 38.54
CA ASP A 511 -23.97 -5.39 39.10
C ASP A 511 -22.93 -4.25 39.10
N PHE A 512 -22.21 -4.08 37.98
CA PHE A 512 -20.98 -3.31 37.97
C PHE A 512 -21.34 -1.84 37.80
N MET A 513 -21.50 -1.19 38.95
CA MET A 513 -21.79 0.23 39.16
C MET A 513 -23.19 0.64 38.69
N GLY A 514 -23.87 1.43 39.51
CA GLY A 514 -25.16 2.05 39.18
C GLY A 514 -25.03 2.98 37.99
N TRP A 515 -24.95 2.40 36.79
CA TRP A 515 -24.95 3.09 35.52
C TRP A 515 -26.32 3.78 35.44
N PRO A 516 -26.38 5.12 35.55
CA PRO A 516 -27.64 5.81 35.38
C PRO A 516 -28.15 5.40 34.01
N SER A 517 -29.44 5.11 33.88
CA SER A 517 -30.09 5.02 32.58
C SER A 517 -29.94 6.39 31.90
N LEU A 518 -28.79 6.63 31.27
CA LEU A 518 -28.41 7.89 30.63
C LEU A 518 -29.31 8.18 29.44
N LEU A 519 -30.00 7.16 28.95
CA LEU A 519 -31.04 7.27 27.94
C LEU A 519 -32.41 7.08 28.63
N PRO A 520 -33.27 8.12 28.63
CA PRO A 520 -34.68 7.97 28.93
C PRO A 520 -35.28 6.82 28.10
N GLN A 521 -36.25 6.05 28.63
CA GLN A 521 -36.92 4.98 27.87
C GLN A 521 -37.48 5.47 26.51
N SER A 522 -37.81 6.76 26.40
CA SER A 522 -38.23 7.41 25.15
C SER A 522 -37.09 7.60 24.12
N MET A 523 -35.83 7.63 24.54
CA MET A 523 -34.68 7.74 23.64
C MET A 523 -34.31 6.42 22.97
N GLY A 524 -34.78 5.26 23.45
CA GLY A 524 -34.58 3.99 22.74
C GLY A 524 -35.21 4.01 21.34
N GLY A 525 -36.44 4.51 21.23
CA GLY A 525 -37.13 4.72 19.94
C GLY A 525 -36.50 5.82 19.09
N LEU A 526 -36.06 6.92 19.72
CA LEU A 526 -35.39 8.01 19.01
C LEU A 526 -34.01 7.61 18.49
N ALA A 527 -33.22 6.83 19.25
CA ALA A 527 -31.93 6.31 18.82
C ALA A 527 -32.09 5.32 17.67
N LEU A 528 -33.12 4.46 17.71
CA LEU A 528 -33.47 3.56 16.61
C LEU A 528 -33.93 4.34 15.37
N ALA A 529 -34.72 5.39 15.56
CA ALA A 529 -35.14 6.30 14.49
C ALA A 529 -33.97 7.10 13.91
N ILE A 530 -33.03 7.56 14.74
CA ILE A 530 -31.80 8.26 14.32
C ILE A 530 -30.85 7.28 13.60
N ALA A 531 -30.71 6.05 14.08
CA ALA A 531 -29.91 5.02 13.43
C ALA A 531 -30.51 4.60 12.09
N ALA A 532 -31.84 4.38 12.04
CA ALA A 532 -32.57 4.11 10.80
C ALA A 532 -32.50 5.31 9.84
N LEU A 533 -32.65 6.54 10.34
CA LEU A 533 -32.51 7.76 9.56
C LEU A 533 -31.08 7.94 9.06
N ALA A 534 -30.07 7.60 9.85
CA ALA A 534 -28.67 7.63 9.44
C ALA A 534 -28.36 6.59 8.36
N VAL A 535 -28.85 5.36 8.51
CA VAL A 535 -28.77 4.33 7.48
C VAL A 535 -29.49 4.81 6.22
N LEU A 536 -30.68 5.40 6.35
CA LEU A 536 -31.43 5.98 5.24
C LEU A 536 -30.69 7.18 4.62
N ILE A 537 -30.01 8.03 5.39
CA ILE A 537 -29.20 9.15 4.88
C ILE A 537 -27.97 8.62 4.15
N VAL A 538 -27.30 7.60 4.67
CA VAL A 538 -26.15 6.97 4.00
C VAL A 538 -26.61 6.27 2.71
N LEU A 539 -27.74 5.56 2.74
CA LEU A 539 -28.33 4.93 1.57
C LEU A 539 -28.83 5.96 0.56
N ALA A 540 -29.54 7.01 1.00
CA ALA A 540 -30.06 8.08 0.17
C ALA A 540 -28.94 8.96 -0.37
N ALA A 541 -27.86 9.21 0.36
CA ALA A 541 -26.67 9.90 -0.15
C ALA A 541 -25.88 9.02 -1.12
N GLY A 542 -25.85 7.70 -0.90
CA GLY A 542 -25.35 6.73 -1.88
C GLY A 542 -26.21 6.70 -3.15
N LEU A 543 -27.53 6.79 -3.00
CA LEU A 543 -28.49 6.87 -4.10
C LEU A 543 -28.40 8.21 -4.83
N LEU A 544 -28.28 9.32 -4.12
CA LEU A 544 -28.11 10.68 -4.66
C LEU A 544 -26.75 10.80 -5.35
N GLY A 545 -25.69 10.21 -4.80
CA GLY A 545 -24.39 10.12 -5.46
C GLY A 545 -24.45 9.29 -6.75
N LYS A 546 -25.25 8.21 -6.77
CA LYS A 546 -25.54 7.44 -7.99
C LYS A 546 -26.42 8.22 -8.97
N LEU A 547 -27.44 8.93 -8.51
CA LEU A 547 -28.36 9.74 -9.33
C LEU A 547 -27.67 10.98 -9.91
N LEU A 548 -26.79 11.64 -9.16
CA LEU A 548 -25.92 12.70 -9.66
C LEU A 548 -24.88 12.17 -10.65
N ALA A 549 -24.46 10.90 -10.51
CA ALA A 549 -23.65 10.23 -11.51
C ALA A 549 -24.45 9.73 -12.74
N PHE A 550 -25.77 9.50 -12.59
CA PHE A 550 -26.67 9.04 -13.65
C PHE A 550 -27.26 10.20 -14.46
N SER A 551 -27.56 11.33 -13.81
CA SER A 551 -28.12 12.55 -14.42
C SER A 551 -27.13 13.30 -15.32
N ILE A 552 -25.87 12.85 -15.40
CA ILE A 552 -24.80 13.45 -16.22
C ILE A 552 -24.38 12.49 -17.36
N ARG A 553 -25.05 11.33 -17.52
CA ARG A 553 -24.97 10.58 -18.78
C ARG A 553 -26.01 11.16 -19.73
N ASP A 554 -25.54 11.83 -20.78
CA ASP A 554 -26.36 12.15 -21.94
C ASP A 554 -27.07 10.88 -22.40
N ILE A 555 -28.40 10.97 -22.49
CA ILE A 555 -29.25 10.00 -23.15
C ILE A 555 -28.96 10.14 -24.63
N ASP A 556 -28.29 9.15 -25.22
CA ASP A 556 -28.28 8.94 -26.66
C ASP A 556 -29.55 8.13 -27.01
N PRO A 557 -30.57 8.72 -27.66
CA PRO A 557 -31.86 8.06 -27.88
C PRO A 557 -31.88 7.05 -29.04
N GLU A 558 -30.74 6.73 -29.69
CA GLU A 558 -30.71 5.90 -30.91
C GLU A 558 -29.85 4.63 -30.83
N ALA A 559 -30.08 3.73 -29.87
CA ALA A 559 -29.53 2.38 -29.92
C ALA A 559 -30.65 1.30 -29.91
N PRO A 560 -30.83 0.52 -31.00
CA PRO A 560 -31.93 -0.42 -31.12
C PRO A 560 -31.76 -1.67 -30.25
N ALA A 561 -32.90 -2.14 -29.74
CA ALA A 561 -33.05 -3.35 -28.95
C ALA A 561 -32.95 -4.62 -29.81
N SER A 562 -31.73 -5.11 -30.06
CA SER A 562 -31.53 -6.43 -30.66
C SER A 562 -30.16 -7.03 -30.32
N ALA A 563 -29.91 -7.32 -29.03
CA ALA A 563 -28.77 -8.15 -28.64
C ALA A 563 -29.01 -8.84 -27.28
N PHE A 564 -30.05 -9.64 -27.18
CA PHE A 564 -30.18 -10.65 -26.13
C PHE A 564 -30.63 -11.97 -26.78
N GLY A 565 -29.67 -12.85 -27.06
CA GLY A 565 -29.95 -14.19 -27.58
C GLY A 565 -28.67 -14.99 -27.82
N GLY A 566 -28.41 -15.97 -26.95
CA GLY A 566 -27.42 -17.04 -27.13
C GLY A 566 -26.03 -16.75 -26.55
N VAL A 567 -25.28 -17.68 -25.97
CA VAL A 567 -25.39 -19.13 -25.78
C VAL A 567 -24.46 -19.46 -24.59
N PHE A 568 -24.96 -20.17 -23.57
CA PHE A 568 -24.13 -20.94 -22.64
C PHE A 568 -24.78 -22.32 -22.49
N SER A 569 -24.28 -23.29 -23.24
CA SER A 569 -24.29 -24.70 -22.86
C SER A 569 -22.92 -25.28 -23.21
N GLY A 570 -22.32 -25.99 -22.26
CA GLY A 570 -20.98 -26.55 -22.39
C GLY A 570 -20.71 -27.45 -21.20
N ASP A 571 -21.05 -28.72 -21.39
CA ASP A 571 -21.03 -29.82 -20.44
C ASP A 571 -19.70 -30.00 -19.68
N THR A 572 -19.82 -30.30 -18.39
CA THR A 572 -18.74 -30.82 -17.55
C THR A 572 -19.01 -32.29 -17.22
N THR A 573 -18.55 -33.21 -18.06
CA THR A 573 -18.28 -34.60 -17.66
C THR A 573 -17.04 -35.11 -18.41
N GLY A 574 -15.98 -35.40 -17.65
CA GLY A 574 -14.70 -35.84 -18.20
C GLY A 574 -13.70 -36.19 -17.10
N THR A 575 -14.01 -37.23 -16.35
CA THR A 575 -13.10 -37.85 -15.37
C THR A 575 -12.04 -38.68 -16.10
N ALA A 576 -10.78 -38.23 -16.05
CA ALA A 576 -9.63 -39.03 -16.46
C ALA A 576 -8.72 -39.30 -15.26
N LYS A 577 -8.59 -40.58 -14.89
CA LYS A 577 -7.58 -41.11 -13.96
C LYS A 577 -6.19 -41.01 -14.59
N PRO A 578 -5.13 -40.61 -13.86
CA PRO A 578 -3.77 -40.84 -14.32
C PRO A 578 -3.33 -42.27 -14.00
N ALA A 579 -2.80 -42.94 -15.02
CA ALA A 579 -2.09 -44.21 -14.88
C ALA A 579 -0.70 -43.95 -14.25
N VAL A 580 -0.46 -44.54 -13.08
CA VAL A 580 0.85 -44.62 -12.46
C VAL A 580 1.60 -45.77 -13.13
N LYS A 581 2.76 -45.46 -13.72
CA LYS A 581 3.69 -46.44 -14.27
C LYS A 581 4.85 -46.56 -13.29
N ASP A 582 5.07 -47.78 -12.82
CA ASP A 582 6.15 -48.16 -11.92
C ASP A 582 7.53 -47.89 -12.54
N SER A 583 8.41 -47.28 -11.76
CA SER A 583 9.86 -47.30 -12.00
C SER A 583 10.58 -47.71 -10.71
N ALA A 584 11.43 -48.72 -10.88
CA ALA A 584 12.17 -49.52 -9.90
C ALA A 584 13.06 -48.73 -8.91
N PRO A 585 13.47 -49.37 -7.79
CA PRO A 585 14.30 -48.73 -6.77
C PRO A 585 15.78 -48.75 -7.15
N TYR A 586 16.49 -47.67 -6.87
CA TYR A 586 17.95 -47.66 -6.81
C TYR A 586 18.41 -47.75 -5.35
N ALA A 587 19.41 -48.61 -5.15
CA ALA A 587 20.16 -48.86 -3.93
C ALA A 587 21.01 -47.66 -3.49
#